data_AF-A0AAQ3AZD9-F1
#
_entry.id   AF-A0AAQ3AZD9-F1
#
_cell.length_a   1.000
_cell.length_b   1.000
_cell.length_c   1.000
_cell.angle_alpha   90.00
_cell.angle_beta   90.00
_cell.angle_gamma   90.00
#
_symmetry.space_group_name_H-M   'P 1'
#
loop_
_entity.id
_entity.type
_entity.pdbx_description
1 polymer ?
#
loop_
_entity_poly.entity_id
_entity_poly.type
_entity_poly.pdbx_seq_one_letter_code
_entity_poly.pdbx_strand_id
1 'polypeptide(L)'
;MKHQTLTGLLAVSLLFGCASKEEIVPDVPPSELYADAQTSLQSGNWLSAIEKLEALDSRYPFGAYSEQVQLDLIYAYYKNDDLALGLATISRFMRLNPTHEKMDWVLYMRGLSHMAQDRNFMHDLFNVDRSDRDPEPVKKAFDDFKKLLERYPNSPYAEDSQKRMVALKNRLANYDLATADFYLRREAWIAAINRSQELQKAFPDTEAARKSLEIQLEAYKQLKLDDAVARTEELIKLNPAN
;
A
#
# COMPACT_ATOMS: atom_id res chain seq x y z
N MET A 1 -50.47 -18.65 -3.55
CA MET A 1 -49.89 -19.84 -2.86
C MET A 1 -48.51 -20.27 -3.38
N LYS A 2 -48.02 -19.83 -4.56
CA LYS A 2 -46.67 -20.18 -5.08
C LYS A 2 -45.51 -19.31 -4.56
N HIS A 3 -45.77 -18.12 -4.03
CA HIS A 3 -44.72 -17.24 -3.50
C HIS A 3 -44.33 -17.55 -2.05
N GLN A 4 -45.19 -18.24 -1.29
CA GLN A 4 -44.91 -18.62 0.10
C GLN A 4 -44.03 -19.87 0.21
N THR A 5 -44.00 -20.72 -0.83
CA THR A 5 -43.12 -21.89 -0.90
C THR A 5 -41.70 -21.51 -1.32
N LEU A 6 -41.52 -20.40 -2.04
CA LEU A 6 -40.20 -19.92 -2.49
C LEU A 6 -39.43 -19.20 -1.38
N THR A 7 -40.12 -18.45 -0.51
CA THR A 7 -39.51 -17.83 0.68
C THR A 7 -39.09 -18.84 1.74
N GLY A 8 -39.78 -19.98 1.84
CA GLY A 8 -39.39 -21.08 2.73
C GLY A 8 -38.08 -21.77 2.32
N LEU A 9 -37.83 -21.91 1.01
CA LEU A 9 -36.62 -22.56 0.51
C LEU A 9 -35.35 -21.70 0.70
N LEU A 10 -35.49 -20.38 0.67
CA LEU A 10 -34.40 -19.42 0.90
C LEU A 10 -34.01 -19.30 2.38
N ALA A 11 -34.92 -19.62 3.30
CA ALA A 11 -34.66 -19.59 4.74
C ALA A 11 -33.91 -20.84 5.24
N VAL A 12 -34.00 -21.98 4.53
CA VAL A 12 -33.35 -23.23 4.90
C VAL A 12 -31.88 -23.28 4.44
N SER A 13 -31.50 -22.54 3.40
CA SER A 13 -30.10 -22.46 2.94
C SER A 13 -29.19 -21.63 3.86
N LEU A 14 -29.76 -20.90 4.82
CA LEU A 14 -29.01 -20.10 5.80
C LEU A 14 -28.57 -20.87 7.05
N LEU A 15 -28.91 -22.17 7.17
CA LEU A 15 -28.58 -23.00 8.34
C LEU A 15 -27.40 -23.97 8.14
N PHE A 16 -26.65 -23.88 7.04
CA PHE A 16 -25.34 -24.52 6.95
C PHE A 16 -24.29 -23.72 7.72
N GLY A 17 -24.40 -23.75 9.06
CA GLY A 17 -23.31 -23.40 9.95
C GLY A 17 -22.22 -24.44 9.82
N CYS A 18 -21.13 -24.10 9.11
CA CYS A 18 -19.93 -24.91 9.13
C CYS A 18 -19.32 -24.83 10.54
N ALA A 19 -19.47 -25.89 11.32
CA ALA A 19 -18.68 -26.09 12.52
C ALA A 19 -17.24 -26.42 12.08
N SER A 20 -16.40 -25.40 11.87
CA SER A 20 -14.96 -25.61 11.70
C SER A 20 -14.39 -26.07 13.03
N LYS A 21 -13.93 -27.32 13.08
CA LYS A 21 -13.16 -27.83 14.22
C LYS A 21 -11.86 -27.05 14.26
N GLU A 22 -11.59 -26.37 15.38
CA GLU A 22 -10.34 -25.62 15.58
C GLU A 22 -9.17 -26.60 15.52
N GLU A 23 -8.36 -26.51 14.46
CA GLU A 23 -7.23 -27.41 14.23
C GLU A 23 -6.08 -26.94 15.12
N ILE A 24 -5.92 -27.61 16.27
CA ILE A 24 -4.85 -27.31 17.21
C ILE A 24 -3.53 -27.72 16.56
N VAL A 25 -2.64 -26.76 16.34
CA VAL A 25 -1.28 -27.03 15.84
C VAL A 25 -0.60 -28.05 16.76
N PRO A 26 -0.16 -29.21 16.24
CA PRO A 26 0.30 -30.31 17.07
C PRO A 26 1.53 -29.92 17.89
N ASP A 27 1.72 -30.57 19.04
CA ASP A 27 2.89 -30.36 19.90
C ASP A 27 4.04 -31.28 19.46
N VAL A 28 4.73 -30.86 18.39
CA VAL A 28 5.89 -31.54 17.81
C VAL A 28 7.16 -30.71 18.03
N PRO A 29 8.36 -31.32 17.89
CA PRO A 29 9.61 -30.58 18.04
C PRO A 29 9.69 -29.35 17.12
N PRO A 30 10.34 -28.24 17.55
CA PRO A 30 10.39 -27.00 16.78
C PRO A 30 10.91 -27.16 15.35
N SER A 31 11.88 -28.05 15.15
CA SER A 31 12.46 -28.33 13.83
C SER A 31 11.46 -29.01 12.89
N GLU A 32 10.62 -29.90 13.41
CA GLU A 32 9.61 -30.61 12.63
C GLU A 32 8.47 -29.66 12.27
N LEU A 33 8.00 -28.87 13.22
CA LEU A 33 6.99 -27.85 12.98
C LEU A 33 7.46 -26.80 11.98
N TYR A 34 8.73 -26.39 12.04
CA TYR A 34 9.30 -25.46 11.08
C TYR A 34 9.41 -26.06 9.67
N ALA A 35 9.80 -27.33 9.54
CA ALA A 35 9.85 -28.02 8.25
C ALA A 35 8.45 -28.14 7.59
N ASP A 36 7.41 -28.41 8.38
CA ASP A 36 6.02 -28.42 7.92
C ASP A 36 5.53 -27.02 7.52
N ALA A 37 5.88 -26.00 8.31
CA ALA A 37 5.61 -24.60 7.94
C ALA A 37 6.27 -24.22 6.61
N GLN A 38 7.52 -24.62 6.38
CA GLN A 38 8.23 -24.41 5.11
C GLN A 38 7.55 -25.12 3.93
N THR A 39 7.07 -26.36 4.13
CA THR A 39 6.32 -27.08 3.10
C THR A 39 5.01 -26.35 2.76
N SER A 40 4.35 -25.78 3.77
CA SER A 40 3.12 -25.00 3.61
C SER A 40 3.39 -23.68 2.86
N LEU A 41 4.50 -22.99 3.17
CA LEU A 41 4.93 -21.79 2.43
C LEU A 41 5.24 -22.10 0.96
N GLN A 42 5.99 -23.17 0.69
CA GLN A 42 6.42 -23.53 -0.67
C GLN A 42 5.25 -23.99 -1.54
N SER A 43 4.23 -24.62 -0.95
CA SER A 43 3.00 -25.00 -1.65
C SER A 43 2.02 -23.84 -1.84
N GLY A 44 2.30 -22.67 -1.27
CA GLY A 44 1.43 -21.50 -1.33
C GLY A 44 0.22 -21.57 -0.40
N ASN A 45 0.21 -22.52 0.55
CA ASN A 45 -0.80 -22.59 1.60
C ASN A 45 -0.42 -21.62 2.74
N TRP A 46 -0.65 -20.33 2.50
CA TRP A 46 -0.25 -19.25 3.41
C TRP A 46 -0.92 -19.35 4.77
N LEU A 47 -2.22 -19.66 4.83
CA LEU A 47 -2.96 -19.80 6.09
C LEU A 47 -2.34 -20.87 6.99
N SER A 48 -2.12 -22.08 6.45
CA SER A 48 -1.52 -23.17 7.24
C SER A 48 -0.07 -22.85 7.64
N ALA A 49 0.68 -22.15 6.79
CA ALA A 49 2.02 -21.68 7.14
C ALA A 49 1.97 -20.68 8.30
N ILE A 50 1.07 -19.70 8.25
CA ILE A 50 0.89 -18.67 9.30
C ILE A 50 0.58 -19.36 10.63
N GLU A 51 -0.39 -20.27 10.68
CA GLU A 51 -0.76 -20.98 11.92
C GLU A 51 0.45 -21.69 12.57
N LYS A 52 1.24 -22.40 11.77
CA LYS A 52 2.44 -23.13 12.24
C LYS A 52 3.55 -22.19 12.68
N LEU A 53 3.78 -21.10 11.93
CA LEU A 53 4.79 -20.10 12.25
C LEU A 53 4.43 -19.27 13.48
N GLU A 54 3.16 -18.91 13.67
CA GLU A 54 2.66 -18.23 14.88
C GLU A 54 2.80 -19.13 16.11
N ALA A 55 2.49 -20.42 15.96
CA ALA A 55 2.72 -21.40 17.02
C ALA A 55 4.21 -21.48 17.39
N LEU A 56 5.12 -21.45 16.41
CA LEU A 56 6.56 -21.40 16.65
C LEU A 56 7.01 -20.10 17.35
N ASP A 57 6.58 -18.93 16.87
CA ASP A 57 6.92 -17.62 17.44
C ASP A 57 6.43 -17.49 18.89
N SER A 58 5.25 -18.05 19.19
CA SER A 58 4.64 -18.05 20.52
C SER A 58 5.30 -19.04 21.49
N ARG A 59 5.52 -20.30 21.07
CA ARG A 59 6.09 -21.35 21.93
C ARG A 59 7.60 -21.20 22.13
N TYR A 60 8.31 -20.71 21.11
CA TYR A 60 9.77 -20.67 21.07
C TYR A 60 10.33 -19.29 20.62
N PRO A 61 10.02 -18.19 21.34
CA PRO A 61 10.38 -16.83 20.92
C PRO A 61 11.90 -16.55 20.84
N PHE A 62 12.71 -17.39 21.49
CA PHE A 62 14.18 -17.32 21.47
C PHE A 62 14.82 -18.59 20.89
N GLY A 63 14.04 -19.39 20.14
CA GLY A 63 14.54 -20.60 19.50
C GLY A 63 15.54 -20.30 18.37
N ALA A 64 16.26 -21.32 17.92
CA ALA A 64 17.28 -21.18 16.87
C ALA A 64 16.73 -20.61 15.53
N TYR A 65 15.42 -20.73 15.30
CA TYR A 65 14.75 -20.26 14.10
C TYR A 65 13.95 -18.97 14.32
N SER A 66 13.98 -18.34 15.50
CA SER A 66 13.04 -17.26 15.86
C SER A 66 13.08 -16.09 14.87
N GLU A 67 14.28 -15.65 14.47
CA GLU A 67 14.45 -14.58 13.48
C GLU A 67 13.88 -14.99 12.12
N GLN A 68 14.23 -16.18 11.64
CA GLN A 68 13.76 -16.67 10.33
C GLN A 68 12.25 -16.93 10.31
N VAL A 69 11.66 -17.42 11.41
CA VAL A 69 10.21 -17.57 11.58
C VAL A 69 9.51 -16.22 11.44
N GLN A 70 10.07 -15.15 12.00
CA GLN A 70 9.51 -13.80 11.85
C GLN A 70 9.61 -13.30 10.41
N LEU A 71 10.72 -13.56 9.71
CA LEU A 71 10.83 -13.23 8.28
C LEU A 71 9.80 -14.01 7.46
N ASP A 72 9.63 -15.30 7.73
CA ASP A 72 8.67 -16.15 7.04
C ASP A 72 7.23 -15.70 7.30
N LEU A 73 6.91 -15.27 8.53
CA LEU A 73 5.61 -14.64 8.86
C LEU A 73 5.38 -13.36 8.08
N ILE A 74 6.37 -12.47 7.99
CA ILE A 74 6.26 -11.23 7.20
C ILE A 74 5.90 -11.54 5.74
N TYR A 75 6.57 -12.54 5.17
CA TYR A 75 6.29 -12.99 3.81
C TYR A 75 4.88 -13.59 3.70
N ALA A 76 4.53 -14.51 4.59
CA ALA A 76 3.23 -15.20 4.56
C ALA A 76 2.06 -14.22 4.71
N TYR A 77 2.13 -13.29 5.68
CA TYR A 77 1.13 -12.25 5.87
C TYR A 77 0.98 -11.37 4.63
N TYR A 78 2.08 -10.95 4.01
CA TYR A 78 2.01 -10.17 2.77
C TYR A 78 1.35 -10.96 1.64
N LYS A 79 1.65 -12.26 1.51
CA LYS A 79 1.06 -13.12 0.47
C LYS A 79 -0.41 -13.48 0.75
N ASN A 80 -0.81 -13.50 2.01
CA ASN A 80 -2.18 -13.74 2.44
C ASN A 80 -3.05 -12.46 2.52
N ASP A 81 -2.49 -11.29 2.20
CA ASP A 81 -3.14 -9.98 2.33
C ASP A 81 -3.44 -9.54 3.78
N ASP A 82 -2.80 -10.17 4.76
CA ASP A 82 -2.86 -9.82 6.19
C ASP A 82 -1.88 -8.67 6.52
N LEU A 83 -1.97 -7.58 5.77
CA LEU A 83 -0.98 -6.51 5.76
C LEU A 83 -0.77 -5.87 7.14
N ALA A 84 -1.82 -5.77 7.96
CA ALA A 84 -1.74 -5.22 9.31
C ALA A 84 -0.87 -6.08 10.24
N LEU A 85 -1.04 -7.41 10.20
CA LEU A 85 -0.22 -8.35 10.96
C LEU A 85 1.22 -8.36 10.44
N GLY A 86 1.39 -8.31 9.11
CA GLY A 86 2.70 -8.17 8.49
C GLY A 86 3.46 -6.92 8.95
N LEU A 87 2.82 -5.75 8.94
CA LEU A 87 3.43 -4.48 9.39
C LEU A 87 3.75 -4.47 10.89
N ALA A 88 2.91 -5.09 11.72
CA ALA A 88 3.18 -5.25 13.14
C ALA A 88 4.41 -6.15 13.38
N THR A 89 4.49 -7.26 12.64
CA THR A 89 5.62 -8.21 12.69
C THR A 89 6.91 -7.56 12.21
N ILE A 90 6.87 -6.82 11.09
CA ILE A 90 8.00 -6.01 10.61
C ILE A 90 8.48 -5.04 11.69
N SER A 91 7.56 -4.27 12.28
CA SER A 91 7.91 -3.26 13.28
C SER A 91 8.57 -3.87 14.51
N ARG A 92 8.08 -5.05 14.94
CA ARG A 92 8.68 -5.84 16.02
C ARG A 92 10.07 -6.34 15.64
N PHE A 93 10.22 -6.96 14.46
CA PHE A 93 11.50 -7.48 13.97
C PHE A 93 12.56 -6.38 13.90
N MET A 94 12.23 -5.23 13.32
CA MET A 94 13.17 -4.10 13.21
C MET A 94 13.61 -3.55 14.56
N ARG A 95 12.72 -3.56 15.56
CA ARG A 95 13.03 -3.11 16.92
C ARG A 95 13.93 -4.09 17.67
N LEU A 96 13.69 -5.40 17.49
CA LEU A 96 14.46 -6.44 18.17
C LEU A 96 15.81 -6.71 17.50
N ASN A 97 15.88 -6.60 16.17
CA ASN A 97 17.02 -7.03 15.37
C ASN A 97 17.55 -5.91 14.45
N PRO A 98 17.90 -4.71 14.97
CA PRO A 98 18.20 -3.52 14.14
C PRO A 98 19.41 -3.68 13.21
N THR A 99 20.31 -4.61 13.50
CA THR A 99 21.54 -4.88 12.73
C THR A 99 21.48 -6.20 11.95
N HIS A 100 20.31 -6.80 11.80
CA HIS A 100 20.15 -8.07 11.09
C HIS A 100 20.56 -7.94 9.61
N GLU A 101 21.17 -8.99 9.06
CA GLU A 101 21.72 -8.98 7.69
C GLU A 101 20.65 -8.70 6.62
N LYS A 102 19.42 -9.18 6.82
CA LYS A 102 18.26 -9.02 5.91
C LYS A 102 17.42 -7.78 6.20
N MET A 103 17.95 -6.78 6.89
CA MET A 103 17.19 -5.56 7.24
C MET A 103 16.73 -4.77 6.00
N ASP A 104 17.49 -4.85 4.91
CA ASP A 104 17.11 -4.29 3.61
C ASP A 104 15.84 -4.96 3.05
N TRP A 105 15.74 -6.29 3.11
CA TRP A 105 14.53 -7.04 2.75
C TRP A 105 13.34 -6.67 3.64
N VAL A 106 13.56 -6.50 4.94
CA VAL A 106 12.49 -6.12 5.89
C VAL A 106 11.94 -4.74 5.58
N LEU A 107 12.81 -3.76 5.28
CA LEU A 107 12.39 -2.42 4.84
C LEU A 107 11.62 -2.48 3.51
N TYR A 108 12.11 -3.31 2.58
CA TYR A 108 11.46 -3.52 1.29
C TYR A 108 10.05 -4.08 1.46
N MET A 109 9.90 -5.12 2.29
CA MET A 109 8.59 -5.70 2.61
C MET A 109 7.67 -4.71 3.33
N ARG A 110 8.20 -3.80 4.16
CA ARG A 110 7.40 -2.73 4.76
C ARG A 110 6.83 -1.78 3.71
N GLY A 111 7.66 -1.35 2.76
CA GLY A 111 7.25 -0.53 1.63
C GLY A 111 6.20 -1.23 0.76
N LEU A 112 6.39 -2.52 0.46
CA LEU A 112 5.43 -3.34 -0.27
C LEU A 112 4.09 -3.46 0.47
N SER A 113 4.10 -3.73 1.77
CA SER A 113 2.88 -3.86 2.56
C SER A 113 2.09 -2.54 2.63
N HIS A 114 2.76 -1.40 2.84
CA HIS A 114 2.10 -0.09 2.78
C HIS A 114 1.57 0.23 1.36
N MET A 115 2.31 -0.13 0.31
CA MET A 115 1.86 0.04 -1.07
C MET A 115 0.64 -0.85 -1.38
N ALA A 116 0.61 -2.07 -0.86
CA ALA A 116 -0.51 -3.00 -1.01
C ALA A 116 -1.77 -2.52 -0.28
N GLN A 117 -1.64 -1.82 0.85
CA GLN A 117 -2.79 -1.15 1.49
C GLN A 117 -3.41 -0.08 0.57
N ASP A 118 -2.60 0.56 -0.29
CA ASP A 118 -3.18 1.41 -1.34
C ASP A 118 -3.83 0.60 -2.46
N ARG A 119 -3.41 -0.64 -2.70
CA ARG A 119 -3.83 -1.48 -3.84
C ARG A 119 -4.61 -2.72 -3.39
N ASN A 120 -5.85 -2.54 -2.93
CA ASN A 120 -6.79 -3.65 -2.77
C ASN A 120 -7.05 -4.40 -4.09
N PHE A 121 -6.87 -5.72 -4.10
CA PHE A 121 -7.03 -6.63 -5.26
C PHE A 121 -8.32 -6.41 -6.06
N MET A 122 -9.43 -6.12 -5.37
CA MET A 122 -10.73 -5.90 -6.02
C MET A 122 -10.76 -4.70 -6.96
N HIS A 123 -9.94 -3.67 -6.76
CA HIS A 123 -10.08 -2.46 -7.56
C HIS A 123 -9.35 -2.55 -8.90
N ASP A 124 -8.31 -3.39 -8.99
CA ASP A 124 -7.66 -3.71 -10.27
C ASP A 124 -8.63 -4.44 -11.20
N LEU A 125 -9.56 -5.23 -10.63
CA LEU A 125 -10.59 -5.94 -11.39
C LEU A 125 -11.68 -4.99 -11.94
N PHE A 126 -11.94 -3.86 -11.28
CA PHE A 126 -13.00 -2.91 -11.64
C PHE A 126 -12.50 -1.58 -12.21
N ASN A 127 -11.18 -1.42 -12.43
CA ASN A 127 -10.55 -0.20 -12.96
C ASN A 127 -11.03 1.09 -12.26
N VAL A 128 -11.17 1.05 -10.94
CA VAL A 128 -11.65 2.18 -10.15
C VAL A 128 -10.51 3.18 -9.95
N ASP A 129 -10.70 4.40 -10.45
CA ASP A 129 -9.80 5.52 -10.15
C ASP A 129 -9.81 5.82 -8.64
N ARG A 130 -8.63 5.96 -8.05
CA ARG A 130 -8.45 6.25 -6.61
C ARG A 130 -7.80 7.59 -6.36
N SER A 131 -7.66 8.44 -7.38
CA SER A 131 -6.98 9.72 -7.24
C SER A 131 -7.52 10.55 -6.07
N ASP A 132 -8.75 10.35 -5.62
CA ASP A 132 -9.40 11.08 -4.51
C ASP A 132 -9.30 10.41 -3.12
N ARG A 133 -8.82 9.17 -3.01
CA ARG A 133 -8.70 8.46 -1.73
C ARG A 133 -7.47 8.88 -0.94
N ASP A 134 -7.58 8.94 0.39
CA ASP A 134 -6.47 9.25 1.31
C ASP A 134 -5.19 8.45 0.96
N PRO A 135 -4.11 9.13 0.56
CA PRO A 135 -2.89 8.49 0.12
C PRO A 135 -1.90 8.24 1.28
N GLU A 136 -2.34 8.26 2.54
CA GLU A 136 -1.46 8.01 3.69
C GLU A 136 -0.62 6.71 3.56
N PRO A 137 -1.17 5.56 3.11
CA PRO A 137 -0.34 4.37 2.87
C PRO A 137 0.72 4.57 1.78
N VAL A 138 0.40 5.36 0.74
CA VAL A 138 1.33 5.70 -0.36
C VAL A 138 2.51 6.52 0.17
N LYS A 139 2.25 7.49 1.05
CA LYS A 139 3.31 8.29 1.71
C LYS A 139 4.23 7.40 2.54
N LYS A 140 3.65 6.52 3.37
CA LYS A 140 4.42 5.57 4.19
C LYS A 140 5.26 4.62 3.33
N ALA A 141 4.69 4.10 2.25
CA ALA A 141 5.43 3.26 1.31
C ALA A 141 6.62 4.01 0.68
N PHE A 142 6.41 5.26 0.25
CA PHE A 142 7.46 6.10 -0.31
C PHE A 142 8.59 6.31 0.70
N ASP A 143 8.27 6.63 1.95
CA ASP A 143 9.25 6.82 3.02
C ASP A 143 10.03 5.54 3.34
N ASP A 144 9.39 4.38 3.23
CA ASP A 144 10.04 3.09 3.47
C ASP A 144 11.03 2.71 2.38
N PHE A 145 10.64 2.87 1.12
CA PHE A 145 11.57 2.69 0.00
C PHE A 145 12.70 3.72 0.04
N LYS A 146 12.41 4.97 0.40
CA LYS A 146 13.44 6.00 0.60
C LYS A 146 14.45 5.58 1.66
N LYS A 147 13.99 5.13 2.84
CA LYS A 147 14.87 4.63 3.90
C LYS A 147 15.72 3.44 3.46
N LEU A 148 15.17 2.54 2.65
CA LEU A 148 15.93 1.43 2.07
C LEU A 148 17.06 1.96 1.19
N LEU A 149 16.78 2.88 0.27
CA LEU A 149 17.79 3.43 -0.64
C LEU A 149 18.87 4.24 0.08
N GLU A 150 18.49 4.97 1.13
CA GLU A 150 19.42 5.76 1.94
C GLU A 150 20.35 4.87 2.77
N ARG A 151 19.83 3.76 3.34
CA ARG A 151 20.60 2.89 4.24
C ARG A 151 21.32 1.74 3.53
N TYR A 152 20.71 1.22 2.46
CA TYR A 152 21.15 0.02 1.75
C TYR A 152 21.14 0.26 0.23
N PRO A 153 21.93 1.22 -0.29
CA PRO A 153 21.92 1.57 -1.71
C PRO A 153 22.34 0.42 -2.64
N ASN A 154 23.12 -0.54 -2.13
CA ASN A 154 23.58 -1.72 -2.88
C ASN A 154 22.69 -2.96 -2.66
N SER A 155 21.54 -2.81 -1.99
CA SER A 155 20.61 -3.92 -1.78
C SER A 155 20.10 -4.46 -3.12
N PRO A 156 19.86 -5.78 -3.25
CA PRO A 156 19.19 -6.33 -4.43
C PRO A 156 17.78 -5.75 -4.66
N TYR A 157 17.16 -5.13 -3.66
CA TYR A 157 15.83 -4.52 -3.76
C TYR A 157 15.87 -3.02 -4.14
N ALA A 158 17.05 -2.42 -4.30
CA ALA A 158 17.20 -1.00 -4.53
C ALA A 158 16.60 -0.55 -5.87
N GLU A 159 16.89 -1.25 -6.97
CA GLU A 159 16.39 -0.88 -8.30
C GLU A 159 14.85 -0.92 -8.37
N ASP A 160 14.23 -1.97 -7.83
CA ASP A 160 12.77 -2.08 -7.79
C ASP A 160 12.15 -1.01 -6.89
N SER A 161 12.78 -0.72 -5.74
CA SER A 161 12.36 0.36 -4.83
C SER A 161 12.35 1.72 -5.54
N GLN A 162 13.37 2.03 -6.35
CA GLN A 162 13.41 3.27 -7.13
C GLN A 162 12.24 3.36 -8.13
N LYS A 163 11.99 2.27 -8.88
CA LYS A 163 10.87 2.21 -9.84
C LYS A 163 9.53 2.42 -9.14
N ARG A 164 9.32 1.79 -7.98
CA ARG A 164 8.12 1.97 -7.16
C ARG A 164 8.00 3.40 -6.65
N MET A 165 9.08 4.02 -6.19
CA MET A 165 9.04 5.41 -5.73
C MET A 165 8.59 6.38 -6.83
N VAL A 166 8.98 6.15 -8.09
CA VAL A 166 8.46 6.93 -9.23
C VAL A 166 6.94 6.75 -9.38
N ALA A 167 6.44 5.51 -9.30
CA ALA A 167 5.01 5.24 -9.37
C ALA A 167 4.23 5.87 -8.20
N LEU A 168 4.73 5.73 -6.97
CA LEU A 168 4.14 6.32 -5.77
C LEU A 168 4.14 7.85 -5.84
N LYS A 169 5.22 8.46 -6.33
CA LYS A 169 5.32 9.91 -6.56
C LYS A 169 4.23 10.40 -7.52
N ASN A 170 4.06 9.73 -8.66
CA ASN A 170 2.99 10.06 -9.60
C ASN A 170 1.60 9.88 -8.99
N ARG A 171 1.41 8.83 -8.18
CA ARG A 171 0.14 8.58 -7.47
C ARG A 171 -0.21 9.69 -6.47
N LEU A 172 0.78 10.19 -5.72
CA LEU A 172 0.62 11.34 -4.82
C LEU A 172 0.32 12.61 -5.59
N ALA A 173 1.04 12.86 -6.68
CA ALA A 173 0.83 14.03 -7.52
C ALA A 173 -0.57 14.06 -8.15
N ASN A 174 -1.06 12.90 -8.61
CA ASN A 174 -2.43 12.76 -9.13
C ASN A 174 -3.50 13.02 -8.06
N TYR A 175 -3.22 12.71 -6.80
CA TYR A 175 -4.14 13.01 -5.70
C TYR A 175 -4.29 14.51 -5.46
N ASP A 176 -3.18 15.23 -5.44
CA ASP A 176 -3.23 16.69 -5.31
C ASP A 176 -3.88 17.34 -6.53
N LEU A 177 -3.66 16.80 -7.74
CA LEU A 177 -4.32 17.28 -8.95
C LEU A 177 -5.84 17.10 -8.88
N ALA A 178 -6.31 15.90 -8.49
CA ALA A 178 -7.74 15.64 -8.32
C ALA A 178 -8.37 16.54 -7.24
N THR A 179 -7.62 16.85 -6.18
CA THR A 179 -8.04 17.80 -5.14
C THR A 179 -8.13 19.23 -5.68
N ALA A 180 -7.16 19.67 -6.48
CA ALA A 180 -7.19 20.97 -7.13
C ALA A 180 -8.37 21.11 -8.10
N ASP A 181 -8.63 20.08 -8.92
CA ASP A 181 -9.79 20.01 -9.82
C ASP A 181 -11.10 20.08 -9.03
N PHE A 182 -11.21 19.34 -7.93
CA PHE A 182 -12.37 19.39 -7.06
C PHE A 182 -12.62 20.82 -6.54
N TYR A 183 -11.59 21.54 -6.09
CA TYR A 183 -11.74 22.93 -5.67
C TYR A 183 -12.15 23.85 -6.82
N LEU A 184 -11.60 23.66 -8.02
CA LEU A 184 -11.97 24.42 -9.20
C LEU A 184 -13.46 24.23 -9.54
N ARG A 185 -13.94 22.98 -9.59
CA ARG A 185 -15.36 22.65 -9.85
C ARG A 185 -16.31 23.17 -8.78
N ARG A 186 -15.81 23.48 -7.57
CA ARG A 186 -16.56 24.07 -6.47
C ARG A 186 -16.42 25.58 -6.38
N GLU A 187 -15.82 26.21 -7.39
CA GLU A 187 -15.57 27.65 -7.45
C GLU A 187 -14.71 28.17 -6.29
N ALA A 188 -13.95 27.28 -5.64
CA ALA A 188 -13.02 27.60 -4.57
C ALA A 188 -11.66 27.99 -5.18
N TRP A 189 -11.64 29.09 -5.93
CA TRP A 189 -10.52 29.50 -6.79
C TRP A 189 -9.17 29.58 -6.05
N ILE A 190 -9.16 30.22 -4.87
CA ILE A 190 -7.94 30.36 -4.05
C ILE A 190 -7.44 29.00 -3.57
N ALA A 191 -8.34 28.09 -3.19
CA ALA A 191 -7.96 26.75 -2.76
C ALA A 191 -7.39 25.92 -3.93
N ALA A 192 -7.99 26.03 -5.13
CA ALA A 192 -7.48 25.40 -6.35
C ALA A 192 -6.07 25.90 -6.71
N ILE A 193 -5.84 27.21 -6.61
CA ILE A 193 -4.51 27.83 -6.82
C ILE A 193 -3.51 27.30 -5.81
N ASN A 194 -3.83 27.37 -4.51
CA ASN A 194 -2.91 26.93 -3.45
C ASN A 194 -2.54 25.45 -3.61
N ARG A 195 -3.52 24.58 -3.87
CA ARG A 195 -3.28 23.16 -4.09
C ARG A 195 -2.42 22.89 -5.33
N SER A 196 -2.65 23.61 -6.41
CA SER A 196 -1.83 23.50 -7.64
C SER A 196 -0.38 23.91 -7.38
N GLN A 197 -0.16 25.00 -6.62
CA GLN A 197 1.19 25.45 -6.24
C GLN A 197 1.89 24.46 -5.30
N GLU A 198 1.17 23.88 -4.34
CA GLU A 198 1.70 22.81 -3.47
C GLU A 198 2.14 21.59 -4.28
N LEU A 199 1.30 21.14 -5.21
CA LEU A 199 1.60 20.06 -6.16
C LEU A 199 2.86 20.36 -6.99
N GLN A 200 2.93 21.55 -7.61
CA GLN A 200 4.09 21.95 -8.41
C GLN A 200 5.38 22.02 -7.57
N LYS A 201 5.29 22.44 -6.31
CA LYS A 201 6.43 22.50 -5.40
C LYS A 201 6.89 21.12 -4.95
N ALA A 202 5.95 20.23 -4.64
CA ALA A 202 6.24 18.90 -4.13
C ALA A 202 6.67 17.92 -5.23
N PHE A 203 6.08 18.03 -6.42
CA PHE A 203 6.22 17.06 -7.51
C PHE A 203 6.45 17.71 -8.89
N PRO A 204 7.43 18.63 -9.03
CA PRO A 204 7.59 19.50 -10.22
C PRO A 204 7.80 18.77 -11.55
N ASP A 205 8.39 17.57 -11.51
CA ASP A 205 8.73 16.73 -12.66
C ASP A 205 7.58 15.82 -13.12
N THR A 206 6.47 15.81 -12.40
CA THR A 206 5.31 14.97 -12.72
C THR A 206 4.41 15.60 -13.79
N GLU A 207 3.73 14.76 -14.55
CA GLU A 207 2.70 15.20 -15.51
C GLU A 207 1.55 15.93 -14.79
N ALA A 208 1.19 15.49 -13.59
CA ALA A 208 0.18 16.12 -12.76
C ALA A 208 0.52 17.57 -12.42
N ALA A 209 1.78 17.88 -12.09
CA ALA A 209 2.21 19.25 -11.86
C ALA A 209 2.04 20.13 -13.11
N ARG A 210 2.33 19.62 -14.31
CA ARG A 210 2.10 20.37 -15.56
C ARG A 210 0.62 20.61 -15.81
N LYS A 211 -0.22 19.58 -15.66
CA LYS A 211 -1.69 19.68 -15.80
C LYS A 211 -2.30 20.66 -14.80
N SER A 212 -1.74 20.79 -13.59
CA SER A 212 -2.23 21.73 -12.58
C SER A 212 -2.12 23.20 -13.00
N LEU A 213 -1.25 23.54 -13.96
CA LEU A 213 -1.15 24.90 -14.48
C LEU A 213 -2.43 25.34 -15.19
N GLU A 214 -3.16 24.42 -15.83
CA GLU A 214 -4.45 24.72 -16.49
C GLU A 214 -5.53 25.06 -15.46
N ILE A 215 -5.58 24.30 -14.36
CA ILE A 215 -6.47 24.56 -13.22
C ILE A 215 -6.15 25.92 -12.60
N GLN A 216 -4.87 26.21 -12.39
CA GLN A 216 -4.40 27.46 -11.83
C GLN A 216 -4.73 28.65 -12.76
N LEU A 217 -4.55 28.48 -14.07
CA LEU A 217 -4.89 29.49 -15.08
C LEU A 217 -6.38 29.83 -15.07
N GLU A 218 -7.24 28.81 -15.05
CA GLU A 218 -8.69 29.02 -14.99
C GLU A 218 -9.10 29.75 -13.71
N ALA A 219 -8.58 29.33 -12.56
CA ALA A 219 -8.85 30.00 -11.29
C ALA A 219 -8.37 31.47 -11.28
N TYR A 220 -7.21 31.78 -11.87
CA TYR A 220 -6.75 33.17 -12.01
C TYR A 220 -7.64 34.01 -12.93
N LYS A 221 -8.16 33.43 -14.02
CA LYS A 221 -9.12 34.10 -14.91
C LYS A 221 -10.42 34.45 -14.17
N GLN A 222 -10.95 33.51 -13.39
CA GLN A 222 -12.16 33.74 -12.59
C GLN A 222 -11.97 34.86 -11.55
N LEU A 223 -10.76 34.99 -11.00
CA LEU A 223 -10.38 36.05 -10.06
C LEU A 223 -9.96 37.37 -10.73
N LYS A 224 -9.88 37.42 -12.06
CA LYS A 224 -9.43 38.59 -12.85
C LYS A 224 -8.03 39.07 -12.47
N LEU A 225 -7.10 38.13 -12.28
CA LEU A 225 -5.71 38.40 -11.93
C LEU A 225 -4.82 38.35 -13.19
N ASP A 226 -4.93 39.38 -14.03
CA ASP A 226 -4.37 39.40 -15.39
C ASP A 226 -2.84 39.13 -15.44
N ASP A 227 -2.07 39.70 -14.51
CA ASP A 227 -0.62 39.46 -14.42
C ASP A 227 -0.30 37.98 -14.15
N ALA A 228 -1.10 37.32 -13.31
CA ALA A 228 -0.93 35.92 -12.97
C ALA A 228 -1.36 35.01 -14.13
N VAL A 229 -2.42 35.40 -14.86
CA VAL A 229 -2.87 34.73 -16.10
C VAL A 229 -1.75 34.73 -17.13
N ALA A 230 -1.21 35.91 -17.46
CA ALA A 230 -0.14 36.04 -18.47
C ALA A 230 1.09 35.19 -18.12
N ARG A 231 1.52 35.23 -16.85
CA ARG A 231 2.65 34.42 -16.37
C ARG A 231 2.37 32.92 -16.46
N THR A 232 1.15 32.49 -16.11
CA THR A 232 0.78 31.06 -16.15
C THR A 232 0.70 30.55 -17.59
N GLU A 233 0.20 31.36 -18.53
CA GLU A 233 0.21 31.01 -19.95
C GLU A 233 1.63 30.85 -20.52
N GLU A 234 2.57 31.70 -20.09
CA GLU A 234 3.98 31.54 -20.44
C GLU A 234 4.57 30.23 -19.88
N LEU A 235 4.27 29.92 -18.61
CA LEU A 235 4.73 28.68 -17.98
C LEU A 235 4.20 27.42 -18.68
N ILE A 236 2.94 27.42 -19.11
CA ILE A 236 2.34 26.33 -19.88
C ILE A 236 3.06 26.15 -21.22
N LYS A 237 3.35 27.25 -21.94
CA LYS A 237 4.09 27.20 -23.21
C LYS A 237 5.50 26.63 -23.05
N LEU A 238 6.17 26.96 -21.94
CA LEU A 238 7.50 26.43 -21.61
C LEU A 238 7.47 24.96 -21.17
N ASN A 239 6.32 24.46 -20.68
CA ASN A 239 6.18 23.12 -20.10
C ASN A 239 4.91 22.41 -20.59
N PRO A 240 4.80 22.09 -21.90
CA PRO A 240 3.61 21.41 -22.42
C PRO A 240 3.37 20.06 -21.72
N ALA A 241 2.11 19.77 -21.40
CA ALA A 241 1.67 18.43 -21.06
C ALA A 241 1.63 17.62 -22.37
N ASN A 242 2.52 16.65 -22.51
CA ASN A 242 2.54 15.74 -23.65
C ASN A 242 1.43 14.69 -23.54
#